data_AF-Q9CJU4-F1
#
_entry.id   AF-Q9CJU4-F1
#
_cell.length_a   1.000
_cell.length_b   1.000
_cell.length_c   1.000
_cell.angle_alpha   90.00
_cell.angle_beta   90.00
_cell.angle_gamma   90.00
#
_symmetry.space_group_name_H-M   'P 1'
#
loop_
_entity.id
_entity.type
_entity.pdbx_description
1 polymer ?
#
loop_
_entity_poly.entity_id
_entity_poly.type
_entity_poly.pdbx_seq_one_letter_code
_entity_poly.pdbx_strand_id
1 'polypeptide(L)'
;MNWKAVLIFSVLGSLASCASYSEHAVQRIEAGKSFAVTGNTKRINTMACQDNDDWYLDGYRVGKSFREHQQKMLSQRTAYCEEQTGKAVPDKFRHSWNSGYQQGLKR
;
A
#
# COMPACT_ATOMS: atom_id res chain seq x y z
N MET A 1 58.19 24.29 -21.61
CA MET A 1 58.46 24.52 -20.17
C MET A 1 57.18 24.31 -19.40
N ASN A 2 57.27 23.56 -18.30
CA ASN A 2 56.19 23.26 -17.36
C ASN A 2 55.50 24.53 -16.83
N TRP A 3 54.16 24.51 -16.69
CA TRP A 3 53.55 24.53 -15.35
C TRP A 3 52.05 24.26 -15.38
N LYS A 4 51.64 23.64 -14.28
CA LYS A 4 50.32 23.10 -13.98
C LYS A 4 49.41 24.25 -13.52
N ALA A 5 48.18 24.31 -14.01
CA ALA A 5 47.15 25.16 -13.41
C ALA A 5 45.92 24.30 -13.05
N VAL A 6 45.90 23.95 -11.76
CA VAL A 6 44.76 23.96 -10.83
C VAL A 6 43.49 23.18 -11.22
N LEU A 7 43.33 22.07 -10.50
CA LEU A 7 42.11 21.32 -10.26
C LEU A 7 41.03 22.18 -9.60
N ILE A 8 39.82 22.21 -10.14
CA ILE A 8 38.60 22.57 -9.39
C ILE A 8 37.69 21.33 -9.41
N PHE A 9 37.73 20.59 -8.31
CA PHE A 9 36.85 19.45 -8.02
C PHE A 9 35.55 19.99 -7.42
N SER A 10 34.50 20.12 -8.24
CA SER A 10 33.15 20.42 -7.74
C SER A 10 32.46 19.11 -7.36
N VAL A 11 32.60 18.70 -6.09
CA VAL A 11 31.85 17.59 -5.50
C VAL A 11 30.42 18.07 -5.26
N LEU A 12 29.53 17.85 -6.23
CA LEU A 12 28.10 18.09 -6.05
C LEU A 12 27.50 16.94 -5.24
N GLY A 13 27.51 17.08 -3.91
CA GLY A 13 26.87 16.14 -2.99
C GLY A 13 25.36 16.13 -3.20
N SER A 14 24.83 15.07 -3.81
CA SER A 14 23.39 14.84 -3.86
C SER A 14 22.90 14.47 -2.46
N LEU A 15 22.21 15.41 -1.82
CA LEU A 15 21.45 15.17 -0.60
C LEU A 15 20.39 14.10 -0.88
N ALA A 16 20.66 12.86 -0.45
CA ALA A 16 19.64 11.83 -0.35
C ALA A 16 18.63 12.29 0.71
N SER A 17 17.55 12.92 0.28
CA SER A 17 16.42 13.22 1.15
C SER A 17 15.83 11.89 1.60
N CYS A 18 16.17 11.48 2.83
CA CYS A 18 15.45 10.43 3.51
C CYS A 18 14.02 10.94 3.67
N ALA A 19 13.13 10.53 2.76
CA ALA A 19 11.70 10.65 2.98
C ALA A 19 11.42 9.87 4.27
N SER A 20 11.30 10.59 5.37
CA SER A 20 10.78 10.08 6.64
C SER A 20 9.38 9.58 6.32
N TYR A 21 9.27 8.28 6.05
CA TYR A 21 8.00 7.59 5.94
C TYR A 21 7.32 7.79 7.28
N SER A 22 6.39 8.75 7.32
CA SER A 22 5.43 8.85 8.41
C SER A 22 4.80 7.47 8.52
N GLU A 23 5.06 6.78 9.62
CA GLU A 23 4.25 5.66 10.08
C GLU A 23 2.85 6.21 10.30
N HIS A 24 2.11 6.42 9.21
CA HIS A 24 0.70 6.67 9.28
C HIS A 24 0.12 5.42 9.92
N ALA A 25 -0.18 5.53 11.22
CA ALA A 25 -0.87 4.50 11.97
C ALA A 25 -1.99 3.96 11.09
N VAL A 26 -1.90 2.67 10.77
CA VAL A 26 -2.83 2.03 9.87
C VAL A 26 -4.22 2.21 10.46
N GLN A 27 -5.09 2.93 9.75
CA GLN A 27 -6.45 3.16 10.20
C GLN A 27 -7.16 1.82 10.43
N ARG A 28 -7.55 1.53 11.67
CA ARG A 28 -8.35 0.33 11.98
C ARG A 28 -9.67 0.36 11.20
N ILE A 29 -10.06 -0.79 10.66
CA ILE A 29 -11.36 -1.02 10.04
C ILE A 29 -12.10 -2.13 10.77
N GLU A 30 -13.42 -2.10 10.72
CA GLU A 30 -14.29 -3.05 11.42
C GLU A 30 -15.27 -3.68 10.45
N ALA A 31 -15.69 -4.92 10.71
CA ALA A 31 -16.65 -5.64 9.87
C ALA A 31 -17.97 -4.85 9.76
N GLY A 32 -18.47 -4.70 8.54
CA GLY A 32 -19.74 -4.03 8.24
C GLY A 32 -19.75 -2.52 8.52
N LYS A 33 -18.62 -1.91 8.90
CA LYS A 33 -18.52 -0.46 9.17
C LYS A 33 -17.89 0.29 7.99
N SER A 34 -18.30 1.54 7.83
CA SER A 34 -17.70 2.43 6.85
C SER A 34 -16.35 2.98 7.35
N PHE A 35 -15.35 3.04 6.49
CA PHE A 35 -14.08 3.71 6.72
C PHE A 35 -13.76 4.66 5.57
N ALA A 36 -13.04 5.74 5.88
CA ALA A 36 -12.60 6.71 4.89
C ALA A 36 -11.42 6.17 4.07
N VAL A 37 -11.52 6.24 2.74
CA VAL A 37 -10.37 6.01 1.85
C VAL A 37 -9.65 7.33 1.60
N THR A 38 -10.43 8.35 1.23
CA THR A 38 -10.04 9.76 1.01
C THR A 38 -10.95 10.68 1.84
N GLY A 39 -10.76 12.00 1.76
CA GLY A 39 -11.62 12.97 2.45
C GLY A 39 -13.11 12.89 2.04
N ASN A 40 -13.40 12.49 0.80
CA ASN A 40 -14.76 12.51 0.24
C ASN A 40 -15.29 11.11 -0.11
N THR A 41 -14.51 10.05 0.09
CA THR A 41 -14.91 8.69 -0.30
C THR A 41 -14.72 7.71 0.84
N LYS A 42 -15.79 6.96 1.13
CA LYS A 42 -15.82 5.89 2.12
C LYS A 42 -16.07 4.54 1.46
N ARG A 43 -15.62 3.47 2.13
CA ARG A 43 -15.93 2.08 1.79
C ARG A 43 -16.49 1.38 3.02
N ILE A 44 -17.31 0.34 2.81
CA ILE A 44 -17.72 -0.58 3.88
C ILE A 44 -16.79 -1.79 3.83
N ASN A 45 -16.34 -2.28 4.98
CA ASN A 45 -15.58 -3.51 5.06
C ASN A 45 -16.53 -4.73 5.07
N THR A 46 -16.68 -5.39 3.93
CA THR A 46 -17.63 -6.51 3.74
C THR A 46 -16.97 -7.87 3.58
N MET A 47 -15.65 -7.94 3.73
CA MET A 47 -14.88 -9.13 3.37
C MET A 47 -14.71 -10.07 4.58
N ALA A 48 -14.68 -11.37 4.33
CA ALA A 48 -14.21 -12.41 5.23
C ALA A 48 -12.70 -12.66 5.10
N CYS A 49 -11.98 -12.66 6.23
CA CYS A 49 -10.52 -12.79 6.25
C CYS A 49 -9.98 -14.14 5.75
N GLN A 50 -10.78 -15.20 5.85
CA GLN A 50 -10.37 -16.56 5.48
C GLN A 50 -10.91 -16.98 4.10
N ASP A 51 -11.58 -16.08 3.37
CA ASP A 51 -12.13 -16.33 2.04
C ASP A 51 -11.21 -15.75 0.96
N ASN A 52 -10.67 -16.61 0.10
CA ASN A 52 -9.70 -16.19 -0.91
C ASN A 52 -10.31 -15.30 -2.01
N ASP A 53 -11.59 -15.48 -2.31
CA ASP A 53 -12.30 -14.72 -3.34
C ASP A 53 -12.55 -13.29 -2.85
N ASP A 54 -12.83 -13.11 -1.56
CA ASP A 54 -12.98 -11.78 -0.98
C ASP A 54 -11.67 -10.98 -1.02
N TRP A 55 -10.50 -11.62 -0.82
CA TRP A 55 -9.22 -10.94 -1.02
C TRP A 55 -9.04 -10.48 -2.47
N TYR A 56 -9.38 -11.34 -3.43
CA TYR A 56 -9.36 -10.98 -4.86
C TYR A 56 -10.29 -9.80 -5.15
N LEU A 57 -11.54 -9.86 -4.68
CA LEU A 57 -12.56 -8.82 -4.92
C LEU A 57 -12.20 -7.49 -4.24
N ASP A 58 -11.62 -7.52 -3.04
CA ASP A 58 -11.11 -6.33 -2.36
C ASP A 58 -9.98 -5.67 -3.17
N GLY A 59 -8.98 -6.47 -3.59
CA GLY A 59 -7.90 -6.00 -4.45
C GLY A 59 -8.42 -5.44 -5.77
N TYR A 60 -9.34 -6.14 -6.44
CA TYR A 60 -9.97 -5.69 -7.67
C TYR A 60 -10.67 -4.35 -7.50
N ARG A 61 -11.42 -4.15 -6.42
CA ARG A 61 -12.06 -2.85 -6.13
C ARG A 61 -11.02 -1.74 -5.95
N VAL A 62 -9.90 -2.03 -5.28
CA VAL A 62 -8.82 -1.07 -5.06
C VAL A 62 -8.15 -0.69 -6.37
N GLY A 63 -7.81 -1.67 -7.21
CA GLY A 63 -7.22 -1.41 -8.54
C GLY A 63 -8.14 -0.64 -9.47
N LYS A 64 -9.46 -0.87 -9.38
CA LYS A 64 -10.43 -0.16 -10.21
C LYS A 64 -10.64 1.30 -9.80
N SER A 65 -10.71 1.60 -8.51
CA SER A 65 -11.23 2.89 -8.03
C SER A 65 -10.27 3.69 -7.14
N PHE A 66 -9.19 3.08 -6.66
CA PHE A 66 -8.33 3.67 -5.63
C PHE A 66 -6.85 3.35 -5.86
N ARG A 67 -6.40 3.47 -7.12
CA ARG A 67 -5.08 3.03 -7.59
C ARG A 67 -3.92 3.55 -6.74
N GLU A 68 -3.97 4.83 -6.41
CA GLU A 68 -2.96 5.54 -5.60
C GLU A 68 -2.92 5.09 -4.13
N HIS A 69 -3.93 4.34 -3.67
CA HIS A 69 -4.06 3.90 -2.28
C HIS A 69 -3.74 2.41 -2.11
N GLN A 70 -3.06 1.78 -3.09
CA GLN A 70 -2.76 0.35 -3.10
C GLN A 70 -2.09 -0.10 -1.80
N GLN A 71 -0.94 0.49 -1.47
CA GLN A 71 -0.15 0.11 -0.30
C GLN A 71 -0.93 0.37 0.99
N LYS A 72 -1.52 1.57 1.13
CA LYS A 72 -2.35 1.93 2.30
C LYS A 72 -3.45 0.91 2.54
N MET A 73 -4.21 0.55 1.50
CA MET A 73 -5.36 -0.34 1.67
C MET A 73 -4.96 -1.79 1.82
N LEU A 74 -3.90 -2.27 1.18
CA LEU A 74 -3.37 -3.61 1.44
C LEU A 74 -2.86 -3.73 2.89
N SER A 75 -2.16 -2.72 3.40
CA SER A 75 -1.70 -2.71 4.81
C SER A 75 -2.87 -2.66 5.79
N GLN A 76 -3.88 -1.82 5.53
CA GLN A 76 -5.12 -1.76 6.32
C GLN A 76 -5.86 -3.09 6.36
N ARG A 77 -5.99 -3.72 5.19
CA ARG A 77 -6.61 -5.03 5.00
C ARG A 77 -5.86 -6.13 5.74
N THR A 78 -4.54 -6.11 5.64
CA THR A 78 -3.63 -7.02 6.35
C THR A 78 -3.83 -6.90 7.85
N ALA A 79 -3.65 -5.70 8.41
CA ALA A 79 -3.72 -5.46 9.84
C ALA A 79 -5.08 -5.90 10.40
N TYR A 80 -6.17 -5.58 9.72
CA TYR A 80 -7.50 -6.05 10.09
C TYR A 80 -7.58 -7.57 10.18
N CYS A 81 -7.10 -8.30 9.17
CA CYS A 81 -7.20 -9.76 9.20
C CYS A 81 -6.24 -10.45 10.15
N GLU A 82 -5.06 -9.88 10.40
CA GLU A 82 -4.15 -10.39 11.42
C GLU A 82 -4.74 -10.19 12.82
N GLU A 83 -5.40 -9.05 13.06
CA GLU A 83 -6.13 -8.79 14.29
C GLU A 83 -7.31 -9.77 14.47
N GLN A 84 -8.14 -9.97 13.44
CA GLN A 84 -9.32 -10.83 13.54
C GLN A 84 -8.98 -12.32 13.68
N THR A 85 -7.85 -12.77 13.12
CA THR A 85 -7.46 -14.19 13.13
C THR A 85 -6.43 -14.53 14.20
N GLY A 86 -5.78 -13.52 14.80
CA GLY A 86 -4.65 -13.70 15.72
C GLY A 86 -3.43 -14.34 15.06
N LYS A 87 -3.32 -14.29 13.73
CA LYS A 87 -2.28 -14.97 12.94
C LYS A 87 -1.83 -14.08 11.78
N ALA A 88 -0.59 -14.22 11.36
CA ALA A 88 -0.10 -13.57 10.14
C ALA A 88 -0.95 -14.02 8.93
N VAL A 89 -1.20 -13.08 8.00
CA VAL A 89 -1.96 -13.38 6.77
C VAL A 89 -1.13 -14.31 5.86
N PRO A 90 -1.63 -15.51 5.50
CA PRO A 90 -0.97 -16.38 4.54
C PRO A 90 -0.75 -15.72 3.17
N ASP A 91 0.38 -16.03 2.53
CA ASP A 91 0.77 -15.42 1.24
C ASP A 91 -0.26 -15.61 0.12
N LYS A 92 -1.01 -16.73 0.13
CA LYS A 92 -2.06 -16.98 -0.87
C LYS A 92 -3.09 -15.84 -0.95
N PHE A 93 -3.42 -15.24 0.20
CA PHE A 93 -4.40 -14.16 0.27
C PHE A 93 -3.84 -12.84 -0.26
N ARG A 94 -2.59 -12.53 0.08
CA ARG A 94 -1.88 -11.37 -0.50
C ARG A 94 -1.72 -11.51 -2.01
N HIS A 95 -1.41 -12.73 -2.49
CA HIS A 95 -1.33 -13.02 -3.91
C HIS A 95 -2.68 -12.83 -4.61
N SER A 96 -3.76 -13.36 -4.01
CA SER A 96 -5.13 -13.19 -4.51
C SER A 96 -5.52 -11.71 -4.63
N TRP A 97 -5.24 -10.92 -3.59
CA TRP A 97 -5.47 -9.48 -3.59
C TRP A 97 -4.66 -8.75 -4.65
N ASN A 98 -3.38 -9.08 -4.80
CA ASN A 98 -2.53 -8.48 -5.84
C ASN A 98 -3.02 -8.85 -7.25
N SER A 99 -3.43 -10.10 -7.48
CA SER A 99 -4.03 -10.53 -8.74
C SER A 99 -5.31 -9.74 -9.05
N GLY A 100 -6.20 -9.63 -8.07
CA GLY A 100 -7.40 -8.80 -8.16
C GLY A 100 -7.07 -7.35 -8.48
N TYR A 101 -6.13 -6.73 -7.76
CA TYR A 101 -5.67 -5.37 -7.99
C TYR A 101 -5.20 -5.17 -9.44
N GLN A 102 -4.34 -6.05 -9.95
CA GLN A 102 -3.88 -6.01 -11.33
C GLN A 102 -5.03 -6.14 -12.34
N GLN A 103 -6.02 -6.99 -12.07
CA GLN A 103 -7.20 -7.10 -12.93
C GLN A 103 -8.09 -5.85 -12.85
N GLY A 104 -8.17 -5.21 -11.68
CA GLY A 104 -8.87 -3.94 -11.48
C GLY A 104 -8.24 -2.78 -12.23
N LEU A 105 -6.91 -2.74 -12.35
CA LEU A 105 -6.19 -1.71 -13.14
C LEU A 105 -6.54 -1.74 -14.63
N LYS A 106 -6.92 -2.90 -15.16
CA LYS A 106 -7.30 -3.09 -16.57
C LYS A 106 -8.72 -2.62 -16.89
N ARG A 107 -9.48 -2.17 -15.88
CA ARG A 107 -10.89 -1.76 -16.00
C ARG A 107 -11.07 -0.32 -15.54
#